data_AF-S8CX15-F1
#
_entry.id   AF-S8CX15-F1
#
_cell.length_a   1.000
_cell.length_b   1.000
_cell.length_c   1.000
_cell.angle_alpha   90.00
_cell.angle_beta   90.00
_cell.angle_gamma   90.00
#
_symmetry.space_group_name_H-M   'P 1'
#
loop_
_entity.id
_entity.type
_entity.pdbx_description
1 polymer ?
#
loop_
_entity_poly.entity_id
_entity_poly.type
_entity_poly.pdbx_seq_one_letter_code
_entity_poly.pdbx_strand_id
1 'polypeptide(L)'
;DLMWDDDELRALFSKQRETSLCLGMDDSRRREAVEWILRINSHYGFSPSTAILAVDYLDRFISSRRYSFQCDDDDDNKPPWMMQLTAVASLSLAAKLEETHVPLLLDFQVEGAKYIFEAKTIQKMELLILSTLKWRMSSVTPLSFIDHCIRRLGLPKTQLFLRRCQNLLLLALPDSRFLWFPPSVLGGAAMIYVIHEGGGSGFFVDQVALASMLRISKDQVWRCYHFLSDISSN
;
A
#
# COMPACT_ATOMS: atom_id res chain seq x y z
N ASP A 1 14.91 -22.43 -10.97
CA ASP A 1 16.20 -21.78 -10.70
C ASP A 1 16.17 -21.02 -9.38
N LEU A 2 16.57 -21.67 -8.29
CA LEU A 2 16.66 -21.08 -6.94
C LEU A 2 17.54 -19.81 -6.87
N MET A 3 18.52 -19.69 -7.76
CA MET A 3 19.41 -18.53 -7.84
C MET A 3 18.69 -17.26 -8.32
N TRP A 4 17.75 -17.40 -9.24
CA TRP A 4 16.99 -16.26 -9.77
C TRP A 4 16.01 -15.70 -8.72
N ASP A 5 15.40 -16.58 -7.93
CA ASP A 5 14.52 -16.22 -6.83
C ASP A 5 15.28 -15.45 -5.72
N ASP A 6 16.52 -15.81 -5.43
CA ASP A 6 17.33 -15.11 -4.42
C ASP A 6 17.76 -13.70 -4.87
N ASP A 7 18.05 -13.50 -6.16
CA ASP A 7 18.37 -12.18 -6.71
C ASP A 7 17.14 -11.27 -6.77
N GLU A 8 15.97 -11.81 -7.12
CA GLU A 8 14.69 -11.09 -7.06
C GLU A 8 14.41 -10.63 -5.62
N LEU A 9 14.54 -11.53 -4.63
CA LEU A 9 14.29 -11.21 -3.23
C LEU A 9 15.26 -10.14 -2.71
N ARG A 10 16.54 -10.18 -3.10
CA ARG A 10 17.51 -9.12 -2.77
C ARG A 10 17.12 -7.78 -3.39
N ALA A 11 16.62 -7.78 -4.62
CA ALA A 11 16.12 -6.57 -5.27
C ALA A 11 14.86 -6.00 -4.59
N LEU A 12 13.97 -6.86 -4.07
CA LEU A 12 12.82 -6.41 -3.28
C LEU A 12 13.28 -5.72 -1.98
N PHE A 13 14.26 -6.31 -1.28
CA PHE A 13 14.80 -5.70 -0.06
C PHE A 13 15.58 -4.41 -0.30
N SER A 14 16.31 -4.28 -1.41
CA SER A 14 17.01 -3.04 -1.73
C SER A 14 16.02 -1.91 -2.02
N LYS A 15 15.02 -2.17 -2.86
CA LYS A 15 13.94 -1.19 -3.14
C LYS A 15 13.14 -0.82 -1.90
N GLN A 16 12.83 -1.78 -1.01
CA GLN A 16 12.15 -1.50 0.25
C GLN A 16 12.88 -0.45 1.10
N ARG A 17 14.22 -0.53 1.18
CA ARG A 17 15.03 0.41 1.97
C ARG A 17 15.02 1.83 1.40
N GLU A 18 14.82 1.98 0.10
CA GLU A 18 14.72 3.28 -0.55
C GLU A 18 13.37 3.98 -0.30
N THR A 19 12.35 3.24 0.15
CA THR A 19 10.97 3.71 0.34
C THR A 19 10.62 4.01 1.80
N SER A 20 11.60 4.06 2.72
CA SER A 20 11.31 4.34 4.14
C SER A 20 10.67 5.72 4.33
N LEU A 21 9.49 5.74 4.96
CA LEU A 21 8.70 6.94 5.23
C LEU A 21 9.05 7.55 6.60
N CYS A 22 9.00 8.88 6.71
CA CYS A 22 9.14 9.58 7.98
C CYS A 22 7.77 9.65 8.68
N LEU A 23 7.68 9.04 9.86
CA LEU A 23 6.48 9.02 10.69
C LEU A 23 6.28 10.39 11.35
N GLY A 24 5.24 11.12 10.98
CA GLY A 24 4.92 12.45 11.53
C GLY A 24 3.68 13.08 10.91
N MET A 25 2.71 12.25 10.53
CA MET A 25 1.53 12.66 9.78
C MET A 25 0.32 12.88 10.69
N ASP A 26 -0.54 13.82 10.31
CA ASP A 26 -1.89 13.93 10.84
C ASP A 26 -2.73 12.72 10.37
N ASP A 27 -2.90 11.77 11.30
CA ASP A 27 -3.58 10.49 11.10
C ASP A 27 -4.98 10.64 10.50
N SER A 28 -5.71 11.70 10.90
CA SER A 28 -7.10 11.92 10.47
C SER A 28 -7.21 12.28 8.99
N ARG A 29 -6.39 13.25 8.52
CA ARG A 29 -6.41 13.69 7.11
C ARG A 29 -5.89 12.60 6.17
N ARG A 30 -4.88 11.84 6.60
CA ARG A 30 -4.40 10.66 5.86
C ARG A 30 -5.51 9.64 5.72
N ARG A 31 -6.15 9.28 6.84
CA ARG A 31 -7.23 8.29 6.86
C ARG A 31 -8.35 8.66 5.90
N GLU A 32 -8.83 9.91 5.93
CA GLU A 32 -9.88 10.37 5.00
C GLU A 32 -9.46 10.22 3.53
N ALA A 33 -8.22 10.57 3.20
CA ALA A 33 -7.68 10.46 1.85
C ALA A 33 -7.57 9.01 1.39
N VAL A 34 -7.10 8.12 2.26
CA VAL A 34 -6.99 6.67 1.97
C VAL A 34 -8.38 6.05 1.83
N GLU A 35 -9.33 6.37 2.72
CA GLU A 35 -10.71 5.92 2.60
C GLU A 35 -11.35 6.41 1.30
N TRP A 36 -11.06 7.64 0.86
CA TRP A 36 -11.47 8.14 -0.44
C TRP A 36 -10.87 7.30 -1.58
N ILE A 37 -9.56 7.01 -1.56
CA ILE A 37 -8.90 6.14 -2.56
C ILE A 37 -9.59 4.78 -2.63
N LEU A 38 -9.86 4.15 -1.48
CA LEU A 38 -10.49 2.83 -1.42
C LEU A 38 -11.91 2.82 -1.95
N ARG A 39 -12.69 3.88 -1.70
CA ARG A 39 -14.05 4.04 -2.25
C ARG A 39 -14.02 4.12 -3.77
N ILE A 40 -13.16 4.95 -4.34
CA ILE A 40 -13.04 5.09 -5.80
C ILE A 40 -12.48 3.81 -6.44
N ASN A 41 -11.49 3.18 -5.80
CA ASN A 41 -10.95 1.90 -6.23
C ASN A 41 -12.05 0.82 -6.30
N SER A 42 -12.94 0.79 -5.31
CA SER A 42 -14.08 -0.12 -5.28
C SER A 42 -15.14 0.22 -6.33
N HIS A 43 -15.41 1.50 -6.56
CA HIS A 43 -16.37 1.98 -7.57
C HIS A 43 -15.98 1.51 -8.98
N TYR A 44 -14.71 1.61 -9.34
CA TYR A 44 -14.20 1.17 -10.65
C TYR A 44 -13.82 -0.31 -10.72
N GLY A 45 -13.84 -1.03 -9.59
CA GLY A 45 -13.42 -2.42 -9.53
C GLY A 45 -11.93 -2.63 -9.85
N PHE A 46 -11.09 -1.65 -9.53
CA PHE A 46 -9.64 -1.75 -9.71
C PHE A 46 -9.03 -2.83 -8.81
N SER A 47 -7.87 -3.32 -9.24
CA SER A 47 -7.12 -4.34 -8.51
C SER A 47 -6.66 -3.84 -7.13
N PRO A 48 -6.47 -4.75 -6.15
CA PRO A 48 -5.90 -4.38 -4.85
C PRO A 48 -4.49 -3.76 -4.96
N SER A 49 -3.72 -4.14 -5.98
CA SER A 49 -2.40 -3.56 -6.26
C SER A 49 -2.49 -2.07 -6.52
N THR A 50 -3.50 -1.63 -7.29
CA THR A 50 -3.75 -0.22 -7.61
C THR A 50 -4.00 0.61 -6.37
N ALA A 51 -4.87 0.15 -5.47
CA ALA A 51 -5.11 0.83 -4.20
C ALA A 51 -3.85 0.93 -3.33
N ILE A 52 -3.10 -0.17 -3.17
CA ILE A 52 -1.88 -0.18 -2.36
C ILE A 52 -0.83 0.76 -2.95
N LEU A 53 -0.66 0.80 -4.27
CA LEU A 53 0.26 1.71 -4.94
C LEU A 53 -0.19 3.17 -4.86
N ALA A 54 -1.48 3.44 -4.99
CA ALA A 54 -2.02 4.79 -4.83
C ALA A 54 -1.73 5.34 -3.42
N VAL A 55 -1.91 4.50 -2.39
CA VAL A 55 -1.60 4.86 -1.00
C VAL A 55 -0.08 5.01 -0.81
N ASP A 56 0.76 4.16 -1.41
CA ASP A 56 2.22 4.34 -1.41
C ASP A 56 2.63 5.68 -2.02
N TYR A 57 2.05 6.08 -3.15
CA TYR A 57 2.36 7.35 -3.79
C TYR A 57 1.91 8.54 -2.95
N LEU A 58 0.70 8.46 -2.37
CA LEU A 58 0.17 9.43 -1.43
C LEU A 58 1.14 9.59 -0.25
N ASP A 59 1.43 8.50 0.47
CA ASP A 59 2.26 8.48 1.68
C ASP A 59 3.70 8.96 1.41
N ARG A 60 4.32 8.56 0.30
CA ARG A 60 5.66 9.06 -0.07
C ARG A 60 5.67 10.52 -0.48
N PHE A 61 4.62 10.98 -1.17
CA PHE A 61 4.52 12.38 -1.57
C PHE A 61 4.41 13.27 -0.33
N ILE A 62 3.53 12.92 0.60
CA ILE A 62 3.26 13.71 1.80
C ILE A 62 4.36 13.59 2.86
N SER A 63 5.15 12.52 2.88
CA SER A 63 6.37 12.42 3.71
C SER A 63 7.58 13.15 3.13
N SER A 64 7.57 13.57 1.87
CA SER A 64 8.71 14.26 1.25
C SER A 64 8.97 15.62 1.90
N ARG A 65 10.20 15.89 2.36
CA ARG A 65 10.59 17.12 3.10
C ARG A 65 10.22 18.47 2.45
N ARG A 66 9.92 18.49 1.14
CA ARG A 66 9.44 19.68 0.42
C ARG A 66 7.96 19.96 0.60
N TYR A 67 7.19 18.92 0.91
CA TYR A 67 5.75 18.93 1.11
C TYR A 67 5.37 18.31 2.46
N SER A 68 6.37 17.98 3.30
CA SER A 68 6.18 17.40 4.61
C SER A 68 5.30 18.34 5.39
N PHE A 69 4.17 17.80 5.84
CA PHE A 69 3.17 18.46 6.67
C PHE A 69 3.72 18.68 8.08
N GLN A 70 4.98 19.11 8.20
CA GLN A 70 5.54 19.54 9.46
C GLN A 70 4.66 20.69 9.96
N CYS A 71 4.02 20.39 11.08
CA CYS A 71 3.40 21.32 11.98
C CYS A 71 4.49 22.29 12.45
N ASP A 72 4.79 23.30 11.63
CA ASP A 72 5.17 24.57 12.24
C ASP A 72 3.90 25.04 12.95
N ASP A 73 4.00 25.18 14.27
CA ASP A 73 2.94 25.26 15.30
C ASP A 73 1.88 26.39 15.14
N ASP A 74 1.68 26.93 13.94
CA ASP A 74 0.68 27.98 13.63
C ASP A 74 -0.14 27.72 12.33
N ASP A 75 0.10 26.64 11.58
CA ASP A 75 -0.47 26.48 10.23
C ASP A 75 -1.77 25.66 10.16
N ASP A 76 -2.86 26.24 10.69
CA ASP A 76 -4.26 25.87 10.40
C ASP A 76 -4.66 26.20 8.93
N ASN A 77 -3.66 26.44 8.07
CA ASN A 77 -3.77 27.21 6.84
C ASN A 77 -3.49 26.36 5.57
N LYS A 78 -3.20 25.06 5.68
CA LYS A 78 -3.13 24.18 4.50
C LYS A 78 -4.53 23.75 4.07
N PRO A 79 -4.90 24.03 2.81
CA PRO A 79 -6.29 23.88 2.43
C PRO A 79 -6.64 22.39 2.23
N PRO A 80 -7.76 21.91 2.79
CA PRO A 80 -8.16 20.49 2.73
C PRO A 80 -8.25 19.92 1.31
N TRP A 81 -8.44 20.78 0.30
CA TRP A 81 -8.46 20.38 -1.11
C TRP A 81 -7.15 19.75 -1.57
N MET A 82 -6.01 20.10 -0.99
CA MET A 82 -4.71 19.60 -1.43
C MET A 82 -4.54 18.11 -1.14
N MET A 83 -5.05 17.63 0.00
CA MET A 83 -5.03 16.20 0.33
C MET A 83 -5.90 15.40 -0.64
N GLN A 84 -7.11 15.90 -0.94
CA GLN A 84 -7.99 15.25 -1.92
C GLN A 84 -7.38 15.26 -3.33
N LEU A 85 -6.79 16.38 -3.77
CA LEU A 85 -6.12 16.47 -5.07
C LEU A 85 -4.95 15.49 -5.16
N THR A 86 -4.18 15.35 -4.07
CA THR A 86 -3.09 14.36 -3.98
C THR A 86 -3.65 12.95 -4.11
N ALA A 87 -4.72 12.62 -3.40
CA ALA A 87 -5.36 11.30 -3.47
C ALA A 87 -5.88 10.98 -4.88
N VAL A 88 -6.57 11.92 -5.53
CA VAL A 88 -7.06 11.80 -6.92
C VAL A 88 -5.90 11.53 -7.88
N ALA A 89 -4.84 12.34 -7.79
CA ALA A 89 -3.68 12.21 -8.68
C ALA A 89 -2.89 10.92 -8.42
N SER A 90 -2.71 10.53 -7.15
CA SER A 90 -2.05 9.27 -6.78
C SER A 90 -2.81 8.05 -7.32
N LEU A 91 -4.14 8.04 -7.19
CA LEU A 91 -4.97 6.95 -7.71
C LEU A 91 -4.96 6.91 -9.25
N SER A 92 -5.02 8.06 -9.91
CA SER A 92 -4.90 8.13 -11.37
C SER A 92 -3.54 7.60 -11.86
N LEU A 93 -2.44 7.96 -11.18
CA LEU A 93 -1.11 7.43 -11.50
C LEU A 93 -1.01 5.92 -11.29
N ALA A 94 -1.55 5.40 -10.20
CA ALA A 94 -1.56 3.96 -9.93
C ALA A 94 -2.40 3.20 -10.96
N ALA A 95 -3.59 3.71 -11.31
CA ALA A 95 -4.44 3.12 -12.33
C ALA A 95 -3.73 3.08 -13.70
N LYS A 96 -3.01 4.14 -14.07
CA LYS A 96 -2.19 4.17 -15.31
C LYS A 96 -1.05 3.15 -15.36
N LEU A 97 -0.62 2.63 -14.21
CA LEU A 97 0.47 1.66 -14.12
C LEU A 97 -0.03 0.22 -14.04
N GLU A 98 -1.12 -0.02 -13.31
CA GLU A 98 -1.59 -1.38 -13.01
C GLU A 98 -2.81 -1.80 -13.84
N GLU A 99 -3.65 -0.86 -14.26
CA GLU A 99 -4.94 -1.18 -14.88
C GLU A 99 -4.88 -1.16 -16.40
N THR A 100 -5.63 -2.08 -17.01
CA THR A 100 -5.77 -2.15 -18.48
C THR A 100 -6.65 -1.04 -19.05
N HIS A 101 -7.66 -0.63 -18.28
CA HIS A 101 -8.63 0.39 -18.66
C HIS A 101 -8.66 1.46 -17.59
N VAL A 102 -8.20 2.66 -17.96
CA VAL A 102 -8.11 3.80 -17.06
C VAL A 102 -9.23 4.79 -17.42
N PRO A 103 -10.10 5.18 -16.47
CA PRO A 103 -11.09 6.23 -16.66
C PRO A 103 -10.47 7.58 -17.03
N LEU A 104 -11.31 8.54 -17.45
CA LEU A 104 -10.84 9.91 -17.67
C LEU A 104 -10.51 10.57 -16.32
N LEU A 105 -9.61 11.55 -16.33
CA LEU A 105 -9.18 12.25 -15.11
C LEU A 105 -10.32 12.85 -14.30
N LEU A 106 -11.36 13.34 -14.99
CA LEU A 106 -12.52 13.93 -14.32
C LEU A 106 -13.38 12.87 -13.63
N ASP A 107 -13.36 11.63 -14.12
CA ASP A 107 -14.15 10.52 -13.59
C ASP A 107 -13.59 10.05 -12.24
N PHE A 108 -12.31 10.27 -11.95
CA PHE A 108 -11.76 9.95 -10.63
C PHE A 108 -12.37 10.75 -9.47
N GLN A 109 -13.17 11.78 -9.74
CA GLN A 109 -13.73 12.70 -8.73
C GLN A 109 -15.18 12.38 -8.35
N VAL A 110 -15.59 11.11 -8.45
CA VAL A 110 -16.92 10.61 -8.09
C VAL A 110 -17.05 10.33 -6.58
N GLU A 111 -18.19 9.80 -6.15
CA GLU A 111 -18.43 9.31 -4.77
C GLU A 111 -18.22 10.37 -3.65
N GLY A 112 -18.78 11.56 -3.84
CA GLY A 112 -18.82 12.58 -2.78
C GLY A 112 -17.49 13.32 -2.57
N ALA A 113 -16.74 13.56 -3.64
CA ALA A 113 -15.62 14.51 -3.65
C ALA A 113 -16.05 15.87 -3.08
N LYS A 114 -15.34 16.36 -2.05
CA LYS A 114 -15.61 17.66 -1.42
C LYS A 114 -15.22 18.81 -2.36
N TYR A 115 -14.17 18.60 -3.13
CA TYR A 115 -13.64 19.55 -4.11
C TYR A 115 -13.62 18.93 -5.50
N ILE A 116 -13.92 19.74 -6.52
CA ILE A 116 -13.87 19.33 -7.92
C ILE A 116 -12.76 20.14 -8.60
N PHE A 117 -11.86 19.43 -9.27
CA PHE A 117 -10.69 19.96 -9.93
C PHE A 117 -10.81 19.81 -11.45
N GLU A 118 -10.27 20.78 -12.18
CA GLU A 118 -10.07 20.65 -13.61
C GLU A 118 -9.05 19.56 -13.93
N ALA A 119 -9.20 18.87 -15.06
CA ALA A 119 -8.26 17.86 -15.52
C ALA A 119 -6.81 18.38 -15.58
N LYS A 120 -6.63 19.65 -15.98
CA LYS A 120 -5.31 20.31 -16.00
C LYS A 120 -4.68 20.41 -14.60
N THR A 121 -5.48 20.64 -13.57
CA THR A 121 -5.01 20.71 -12.18
C THR A 121 -4.58 19.34 -11.69
N ILE A 122 -5.36 18.30 -12.02
CA ILE A 122 -4.99 16.91 -11.71
C ILE A 122 -3.67 16.54 -12.42
N GLN A 123 -3.53 16.84 -13.70
CA GLN A 123 -2.28 16.58 -14.46
C GLN A 123 -1.06 17.28 -13.85
N LYS A 124 -1.20 18.54 -13.42
CA LYS A 124 -0.12 19.26 -12.73
C LYS A 124 0.27 18.55 -11.43
N MET A 125 -0.72 18.05 -10.69
CA MET A 125 -0.46 17.28 -9.49
C MET A 125 0.20 15.93 -9.79
N GLU A 126 -0.21 15.23 -10.84
CA GLU A 126 0.44 13.99 -11.27
C GLU A 126 1.93 14.22 -11.58
N LEU A 127 2.24 15.26 -12.36
CA LEU A 127 3.63 15.65 -12.64
C LEU A 127 4.40 16.01 -11.38
N LEU A 128 3.73 16.67 -10.43
CA LEU A 128 4.34 17.04 -9.16
C LEU A 128 4.68 15.81 -8.31
N ILE A 129 3.76 14.84 -8.22
CA ILE A 129 3.99 13.56 -7.55
C ILE A 129 5.14 12.82 -8.24
N LEU A 130 5.09 12.65 -9.56
CA LEU A 130 6.13 11.98 -10.35
C LEU A 130 7.51 12.61 -10.12
N SER A 131 7.61 13.94 -10.16
CA SER A 131 8.87 14.65 -9.94
C SER A 131 9.39 14.50 -8.50
N THR A 132 8.48 14.51 -7.52
CA THR A 132 8.80 14.34 -6.10
C THR A 132 9.32 12.93 -5.80
N LEU A 133 8.67 11.92 -6.40
CA LEU A 133 9.07 10.51 -6.31
C LEU A 133 10.23 10.16 -7.24
N LYS A 134 10.78 11.13 -7.99
CA LYS A 134 11.84 10.95 -8.99
C LYS A 134 11.52 9.84 -9.99
N TRP A 135 10.25 9.75 -10.39
CA TRP A 135 9.71 8.74 -11.30
C TRP A 135 9.86 7.28 -10.81
N ARG A 136 10.16 7.08 -9.52
CA ARG A 136 10.27 5.75 -8.90
C ARG A 136 8.89 5.24 -8.53
N MET A 137 8.12 4.86 -9.55
CA MET A 137 6.72 4.42 -9.41
C MET A 137 6.58 2.92 -9.15
N SER A 138 7.59 2.13 -9.47
CA SER A 138 7.62 0.69 -9.19
C SER A 138 8.02 0.41 -7.73
N SER A 139 7.17 0.81 -6.78
CA SER A 139 7.39 0.55 -5.36
C SER A 139 7.25 -0.93 -5.05
N VAL A 140 8.02 -1.38 -4.05
CA VAL A 140 7.83 -2.72 -3.51
C VAL A 140 6.65 -2.68 -2.55
N THR A 141 5.62 -3.45 -2.86
CA THR A 141 4.42 -3.56 -2.04
C THR A 141 4.45 -4.87 -1.23
N PRO A 142 3.63 -4.99 -0.17
CA PRO A 142 3.47 -6.27 0.52
C PRO A 142 3.08 -7.41 -0.43
N LEU A 143 2.32 -7.11 -1.50
CA LEU A 143 1.91 -8.08 -2.52
C LEU A 143 3.10 -8.64 -3.30
N SER A 144 4.15 -7.85 -3.55
CA SER A 144 5.37 -8.31 -4.22
C SER A 144 6.06 -9.42 -3.40
N PHE A 145 6.12 -9.26 -2.07
CA PHE A 145 6.67 -10.30 -1.19
C PHE A 145 5.75 -11.52 -1.12
N ILE A 146 4.43 -11.33 -1.08
CA ILE A 146 3.48 -12.45 -1.06
C ILE A 146 3.57 -13.30 -2.33
N ASP A 147 3.62 -12.68 -3.52
CA ASP A 147 3.78 -13.42 -4.78
C ASP A 147 5.09 -14.21 -4.82
N HIS A 148 6.19 -13.58 -4.41
CA HIS A 148 7.49 -14.25 -4.30
C HIS A 148 7.43 -15.44 -3.33
N CYS A 149 6.84 -15.27 -2.14
CA CYS A 149 6.69 -16.34 -1.16
C CYS A 149 5.86 -17.51 -1.70
N ILE A 150 4.76 -17.23 -2.40
CA ILE A 150 3.90 -18.27 -2.96
C ILE A 150 4.64 -19.08 -4.03
N ARG A 151 5.37 -18.41 -4.92
CA ARG A 151 6.20 -19.08 -5.94
C ARG A 151 7.28 -19.95 -5.31
N ARG A 152 8.00 -19.41 -4.33
CA ARG A 152 9.17 -20.06 -3.74
C ARG A 152 8.83 -21.20 -2.78
N LEU A 153 7.77 -21.05 -1.98
CA LEU A 153 7.33 -22.07 -1.02
C LEU A 153 6.40 -23.12 -1.66
N GLY A 154 6.13 -23.00 -2.98
CA GLY A 154 5.25 -23.91 -3.69
C GLY A 154 3.83 -23.92 -3.12
N LEU A 155 3.39 -22.80 -2.52
CA LEU A 155 2.05 -22.72 -1.98
C LEU A 155 1.05 -22.85 -3.13
N PRO A 156 -0.02 -23.64 -2.97
CA PRO A 156 -1.11 -23.62 -3.92
C PRO A 156 -1.49 -22.16 -4.20
N LYS A 157 -1.37 -21.73 -5.47
CA LYS A 157 -1.85 -20.43 -5.97
C LYS A 157 -3.38 -20.41 -5.94
N THR A 158 -3.96 -20.67 -4.78
CA THR A 158 -5.39 -20.58 -4.57
C THR A 158 -5.72 -19.11 -4.62
N GLN A 159 -6.46 -18.71 -5.66
CA GLN A 159 -6.94 -17.35 -5.84
C GLN A 159 -7.61 -16.81 -4.57
N LEU A 160 -8.27 -17.69 -3.80
CA LEU A 160 -8.84 -17.38 -2.50
C LEU A 160 -7.80 -16.94 -1.45
N PHE A 161 -6.64 -17.58 -1.38
CA PHE A 161 -5.57 -17.25 -0.43
C PHE A 161 -5.01 -15.85 -0.71
N LEU A 162 -4.67 -15.60 -1.98
CA LEU A 162 -4.20 -14.29 -2.43
C LEU A 162 -5.24 -13.19 -2.16
N ARG A 163 -6.51 -13.46 -2.50
CA ARG A 163 -7.61 -12.51 -2.27
C ARG A 163 -7.80 -12.21 -0.79
N ARG A 164 -7.70 -13.20 0.10
CA ARG A 164 -7.78 -12.98 1.55
C ARG A 164 -6.63 -12.11 2.06
N CYS A 165 -5.40 -12.36 1.60
CA CYS A 165 -4.25 -11.52 1.98
C CYS A 165 -4.42 -10.09 1.46
N GLN A 166 -4.84 -9.92 0.20
CA GLN A 166 -5.12 -8.62 -0.41
C GLN A 166 -6.19 -7.86 0.36
N ASN A 167 -7.33 -8.49 0.66
CA ASN A 167 -8.41 -7.85 1.42
C ASN A 167 -7.94 -7.40 2.80
N LEU A 168 -7.19 -8.25 3.52
CA LEU A 168 -6.65 -7.91 4.83
C LEU A 168 -5.73 -6.68 4.76
N LEU A 169 -4.85 -6.63 3.76
CA LEU A 169 -3.98 -5.47 3.54
C LEU A 169 -4.78 -4.21 3.19
N LEU A 170 -5.81 -4.31 2.35
CA LEU A 170 -6.68 -3.19 1.99
C LEU A 170 -7.42 -2.62 3.21
N LEU A 171 -7.92 -3.48 4.10
CA LEU A 171 -8.56 -3.08 5.35
C LEU A 171 -7.59 -2.36 6.29
N ALA A 172 -6.31 -2.72 6.25
CA ALA A 172 -5.28 -2.13 7.10
C ALA A 172 -4.74 -0.79 6.57
N LEU A 173 -4.90 -0.46 5.28
CA LEU A 173 -4.34 0.75 4.65
C LEU A 173 -4.73 2.08 5.34
N PRO A 174 -6.00 2.30 5.78
CA PRO A 174 -6.40 3.56 6.40
C PRO A 174 -5.72 3.84 7.74
N ASP A 175 -5.31 2.79 8.46
CA ASP A 175 -4.67 2.91 9.77
C ASP A 175 -3.19 3.32 9.62
N SER A 176 -2.75 4.37 10.31
CA SER A 176 -1.35 4.81 10.23
C SER A 176 -0.34 3.81 10.78
N ARG A 177 -0.77 2.85 11.63
CA ARG A 177 0.08 1.74 12.07
C ARG A 177 0.59 0.91 10.90
N PHE A 178 -0.11 0.91 9.76
CA PHE A 178 0.35 0.29 8.52
C PHE A 178 1.74 0.80 8.10
N LEU A 179 2.02 2.09 8.31
CA LEU A 179 3.30 2.73 7.97
C LEU A 179 4.47 2.30 8.87
N TRP A 180 4.20 1.73 10.04
CA TRP A 180 5.23 1.32 11.00
C TRP A 180 5.93 0.03 10.56
N PHE A 181 5.31 -0.72 9.65
CA PHE A 181 5.78 -2.02 9.22
C PHE A 181 6.31 -1.94 7.79
N PRO A 182 7.50 -2.49 7.51
CA PRO A 182 7.98 -2.57 6.14
C PRO A 182 7.12 -3.57 5.32
N PRO A 183 7.04 -3.39 3.98
CA PRO A 183 6.30 -4.27 3.09
C PRO A 183 6.57 -5.77 3.28
N SER A 184 7.82 -6.16 3.56
CA SER A 184 8.18 -7.55 3.85
C SER A 184 7.48 -8.10 5.10
N VAL A 185 7.40 -7.30 6.17
CA VAL A 185 6.72 -7.66 7.43
C VAL A 185 5.21 -7.75 7.20
N LEU A 186 4.62 -6.76 6.54
CA LEU A 186 3.19 -6.73 6.23
C LEU A 186 2.77 -7.94 5.40
N GLY A 187 3.53 -8.25 4.34
CA GLY A 187 3.27 -9.40 3.48
C GLY A 187 3.36 -10.72 4.24
N GLY A 188 4.44 -10.90 5.02
CA GLY A 188 4.62 -12.11 5.83
C GLY A 188 3.57 -12.29 6.92
N ALA A 189 3.24 -11.22 7.66
CA ALA A 189 2.23 -11.25 8.71
C ALA A 189 0.83 -11.51 8.14
N ALA A 190 0.47 -10.90 7.01
CA ALA A 190 -0.80 -11.17 6.34
C ALA A 190 -0.94 -12.62 5.89
N MET A 191 0.14 -13.22 5.34
CA MET A 191 0.15 -14.63 5.00
C MET A 191 -0.07 -15.52 6.23
N ILE A 192 0.68 -15.28 7.31
CA ILE A 192 0.56 -16.04 8.56
C ILE A 192 -0.86 -15.94 9.13
N TYR A 193 -1.44 -14.73 9.14
CA TYR A 193 -2.80 -14.50 9.61
C TYR A 193 -3.83 -15.30 8.81
N VAL A 194 -3.78 -15.24 7.48
CA VAL A 194 -4.70 -15.99 6.62
C VAL A 194 -4.54 -17.51 6.75
N ILE A 195 -3.31 -17.99 6.98
CA ILE A 195 -3.05 -19.42 7.25
C ILE A 195 -3.68 -19.83 8.59
N HIS A 196 -3.58 -18.98 9.62
CA HIS A 196 -4.11 -19.27 10.96
C HIS A 196 -5.65 -19.24 11.01
N GLU A 197 -6.27 -18.20 10.42
CA GLU A 197 -7.73 -18.07 10.31
C GLU A 197 -8.36 -19.11 9.39
N GLY A 198 -7.63 -19.57 8.37
CA GLY A 198 -8.09 -20.57 7.41
C GLY A 198 -8.19 -22.01 7.94
N GLY A 199 -8.20 -22.19 9.27
CA GLY A 199 -8.15 -23.46 9.98
C GLY A 199 -8.71 -24.66 9.20
N GLY A 200 -7.83 -25.48 8.64
CA GLY A 200 -8.16 -26.81 8.14
C GLY A 200 -7.83 -27.16 6.69
N SER A 201 -7.48 -26.22 5.80
CA SER A 201 -7.23 -26.58 4.39
C SER A 201 -5.74 -26.78 4.06
N GLY A 202 -5.08 -27.84 4.55
CA GLY A 202 -3.86 -28.43 3.94
C GLY A 202 -2.60 -27.58 3.69
N PHE A 203 -2.59 -26.28 3.99
CA PHE A 203 -1.43 -25.40 3.82
C PHE A 203 -0.51 -25.51 5.04
N PHE A 204 0.34 -26.53 5.09
CA PHE A 204 1.44 -26.57 6.04
C PHE A 204 2.55 -25.64 5.53
N VAL A 205 2.37 -24.33 5.72
CA VAL A 205 3.45 -23.38 5.51
C VAL A 205 4.29 -23.38 6.77
N ASP A 206 5.55 -23.78 6.65
CA ASP A 206 6.46 -23.64 7.77
C ASP A 206 6.68 -22.14 8.05
N GLN A 207 6.04 -21.64 9.11
CA GLN A 207 6.18 -20.26 9.57
C GLN A 207 7.65 -19.91 9.84
N VAL A 208 8.48 -20.90 10.21
CA VAL A 208 9.92 -20.74 10.39
C VAL A 208 10.62 -20.56 9.05
N ALA A 209 10.22 -21.31 8.02
CA ALA A 209 10.73 -21.12 6.66
C ALA A 209 10.35 -19.75 6.09
N LEU A 210 9.11 -19.29 6.31
CA LEU A 210 8.66 -17.98 5.84
C LEU A 210 9.38 -16.83 6.57
N ALA A 211 9.52 -16.91 7.89
CA ALA A 211 10.23 -15.91 8.69
C ALA A 211 11.74 -15.86 8.37
N SER A 212 12.36 -17.02 8.16
CA SER A 212 13.79 -17.09 7.77
C SER A 212 14.02 -16.55 6.37
N MET A 213 13.14 -16.84 5.42
CA MET A 213 13.22 -16.36 4.03
C MET A 213 13.07 -14.84 3.96
N LEU A 214 12.09 -14.27 4.65
CA LEU A 214 11.88 -12.81 4.65
C LEU A 214 12.84 -12.06 5.60
N ARG A 215 13.74 -12.78 6.28
CA ARG A 215 14.71 -12.22 7.25
C ARG A 215 14.07 -11.30 8.30
N ILE A 216 12.84 -11.62 8.70
CA ILE A 216 12.05 -10.76 9.59
C ILE A 216 12.32 -11.13 11.05
N SER A 217 12.42 -10.13 11.93
CA SER A 217 12.44 -10.41 13.37
C SER A 217 11.08 -10.93 13.84
N LYS A 218 11.08 -11.95 14.70
CA LYS A 218 9.85 -12.53 15.26
C LYS A 218 8.96 -11.45 15.91
N ASP A 219 9.58 -10.48 16.58
CA ASP A 219 8.88 -9.38 17.25
C ASP A 219 8.13 -8.47 16.28
N GLN A 220 8.72 -8.14 15.12
CA GLN A 220 8.05 -7.30 14.13
C GLN A 220 6.87 -8.02 13.47
N VAL A 221 7.03 -9.31 13.16
CA VAL A 221 5.91 -10.12 12.64
C VAL A 221 4.78 -10.19 13.65
N TRP A 222 5.10 -10.44 14.92
CA TRP A 222 4.08 -10.60 15.97
C TRP A 222 3.30 -9.31 16.23
N ARG A 223 4.00 -8.15 16.28
CA ARG A 223 3.33 -6.84 16.37
C ARG A 223 2.42 -6.57 15.17
N CYS A 224 2.90 -6.87 13.96
CA CYS A 224 2.11 -6.70 12.75
C CYS A 224 0.92 -7.67 12.71
N TYR A 225 1.08 -8.90 13.20
CA TYR A 225 0.02 -9.89 13.28
C TYR A 225 -1.12 -9.42 14.19
N HIS A 226 -0.80 -8.92 15.39
CA HIS A 226 -1.82 -8.37 16.29
C HIS A 226 -2.52 -7.17 15.69
N PHE A 227 -1.76 -6.27 15.07
CA PHE A 227 -2.34 -5.16 14.31
C PHE A 227 -3.36 -5.64 13.25
N LEU A 228 -3.00 -6.62 12.42
CA LEU A 228 -3.89 -7.16 11.40
C LEU A 228 -5.10 -7.89 12.01
N SER A 229 -4.90 -8.56 13.14
CA SER A 229 -5.99 -9.21 13.89
C SER A 229 -6.99 -8.20 14.44
N ASP A 230 -6.51 -7.09 15.02
CA ASP A 230 -7.36 -6.01 15.52
C ASP A 230 -8.21 -5.44 14.38
N ILE A 231 -7.59 -5.18 13.23
CA ILE A 231 -8.27 -4.65 12.03
C ILE A 231 -9.33 -5.61 11.50
N SER A 232 -9.05 -6.91 11.48
CA SER A 232 -10.00 -7.91 10.98
C SER A 232 -11.18 -8.15 11.93
N SER A 233 -11.06 -7.76 13.20
CA SER A 233 -12.10 -7.94 14.23
C SER A 233 -13.09 -6.77 14.35
N ASN A 234 -12.78 -5.63 13.71
CA ASN A 234 -13.60 -4.42 13.65
C ASN A 234 -14.44 -4.37 12.37
#